data_AF-A0A2V5SS64-F1
#
_entry.id   AF-A0A2V5SS64-F1
#
_cell.length_a   1.000
_cell.length_b   1.000
_cell.length_c   1.000
_cell.angle_alpha   90.00
_cell.angle_beta   90.00
_cell.angle_gamma   90.00
#
_symmetry.space_group_name_H-M   'P 1'
#
loop_
_entity.id
_entity.type
_entity.pdbx_description
1 polymer ?
#
loop_
_entity_poly.entity_id
_entity_poly.type
_entity_poly.pdbx_seq_one_letter_code
_entity_poly.pdbx_strand_id
1 'polypeptide(L)'
;MRAAFWLLLIVSNLTISTVAADTPIDVSKIIKKSDAEAALGEPVKDATPFNLNSPDGYYSKCNYYSTKSIRSLVLRVRQAAEGTIDPQQEFEQVAASGGSMKPVEGLGEKAGMFNGTPQNGLPSHVIILYVVQGKSFITIGLSGMKDENAALEKAKTIAEKILARL
;
A
#
# COMPACT_ATOMS: atom_id res chain seq x y z
N MET A 1 -61.55 -37.17 7.88
CA MET A 1 -60.68 -35.99 7.67
C MET A 1 -60.01 -35.66 9.00
N ARG A 2 -58.69 -35.84 9.12
CA ARG A 2 -57.88 -35.35 10.24
C ARG A 2 -56.61 -34.74 9.64
N ALA A 3 -56.49 -33.42 9.76
CA ALA A 3 -55.39 -32.65 9.20
C ALA A 3 -54.13 -32.84 10.06
N ALA A 4 -53.00 -33.14 9.42
CA ALA A 4 -51.69 -33.22 10.03
C ALA A 4 -51.09 -31.81 10.12
N PHE A 5 -50.74 -31.36 11.33
CA PHE A 5 -49.94 -30.16 11.54
C PHE A 5 -48.45 -30.52 11.39
N TRP A 6 -47.83 -30.02 10.32
CA TRP A 6 -46.39 -30.11 10.10
C TRP A 6 -45.70 -28.90 10.73
N LEU A 7 -44.80 -29.14 11.70
CA LEU A 7 -43.86 -28.15 12.22
C LEU A 7 -42.67 -28.06 11.24
N LEU A 8 -42.44 -26.89 10.65
CA LEU A 8 -41.24 -26.58 9.88
C LEU A 8 -40.28 -25.78 10.76
N LEU A 9 -39.23 -26.44 11.26
CA LEU A 9 -38.06 -25.81 11.86
C LEU A 9 -37.12 -25.36 10.75
N ILE A 10 -37.02 -24.05 10.52
CA ILE A 10 -36.04 -23.45 9.61
C ILE A 10 -34.74 -23.23 10.40
N VAL A 11 -33.74 -24.09 10.18
CA VAL A 11 -32.38 -23.91 10.69
C VAL A 11 -31.62 -23.03 9.69
N SER A 12 -31.50 -21.74 9.99
CA SER A 12 -30.70 -20.80 9.18
C SER A 12 -29.23 -20.99 9.53
N ASN A 13 -28.47 -21.64 8.64
CA ASN A 13 -27.01 -21.75 8.75
C ASN A 13 -26.39 -20.39 8.41
N LEU A 14 -26.15 -19.56 9.42
CA LEU A 14 -25.30 -18.38 9.29
C LEU A 14 -23.85 -18.86 9.12
N THR A 15 -23.39 -19.04 7.89
CA THR A 15 -21.96 -19.16 7.59
C THR A 15 -21.31 -17.81 7.88
N ILE A 16 -20.74 -17.68 9.08
CA ILE A 16 -19.82 -16.58 9.39
C ILE A 16 -18.55 -16.85 8.59
N SER A 17 -18.39 -16.16 7.46
CA SER A 17 -17.13 -16.10 6.75
C SER A 17 -16.12 -15.42 7.67
N THR A 18 -15.31 -16.19 8.39
CA THR A 18 -14.14 -15.68 9.08
C THR A 18 -13.18 -15.17 8.00
N VAL A 19 -13.13 -13.85 7.81
CA VAL A 19 -12.08 -13.22 7.01
C VAL A 19 -10.77 -13.58 7.71
N ALA A 20 -9.93 -14.41 7.05
CA ALA A 20 -8.62 -14.71 7.58
C ALA A 20 -7.88 -13.39 7.82
N ALA A 21 -7.27 -13.23 8.99
CA ALA A 21 -6.42 -12.07 9.24
C ALA A 21 -5.26 -12.12 8.24
N ASP A 22 -5.15 -11.10 7.39
CA ASP A 22 -4.05 -10.99 6.44
C ASP A 22 -2.72 -11.11 7.20
N THR A 23 -1.82 -11.97 6.70
CA THR A 23 -0.56 -12.22 7.38
C THR A 23 0.30 -10.96 7.37
N PRO A 24 0.88 -10.53 8.51
CA PRO A 24 1.76 -9.37 8.55
C PRO A 24 2.92 -9.49 7.54
N ILE A 25 3.03 -8.52 6.63
CA ILE A 25 4.09 -8.54 5.60
C ILE A 25 5.30 -7.70 5.98
N ASP A 26 6.50 -8.27 5.85
CA ASP A 26 7.74 -7.52 6.01
C ASP A 26 8.20 -6.97 4.67
N VAL A 27 7.96 -5.68 4.41
CA VAL A 27 8.27 -5.07 3.11
C VAL A 27 9.78 -5.12 2.79
N SER A 28 10.65 -5.19 3.81
CA SER A 28 12.09 -5.33 3.63
C SER A 28 12.53 -6.73 3.17
N LYS A 29 11.69 -7.74 3.39
CA LYS A 29 11.90 -9.11 2.88
C LYS A 29 11.35 -9.31 1.47
N ILE A 30 10.41 -8.45 1.06
CA ILE A 30 9.78 -8.49 -0.26
C ILE A 30 10.63 -7.72 -1.27
N ILE A 31 10.91 -6.45 -0.96
CA ILE A 31 11.72 -5.58 -1.81
C ILE A 31 13.16 -5.70 -1.37
N LYS A 32 13.99 -6.35 -2.20
CA LYS A 32 15.41 -6.54 -1.94
C LYS A 32 16.22 -5.34 -2.40
N LYS A 33 17.48 -5.30 -1.96
CA LYS A 33 18.46 -4.31 -2.40
C LYS A 33 18.54 -4.19 -3.93
N SER A 34 18.59 -5.32 -4.65
CA SER A 34 18.63 -5.34 -6.11
C SER A 34 17.39 -4.73 -6.77
N ASP A 35 16.22 -4.86 -6.13
CA ASP A 35 14.98 -4.26 -6.64
C ASP A 35 15.03 -2.73 -6.49
N ALA A 36 15.55 -2.25 -5.36
CA ALA A 36 15.77 -0.83 -5.14
C ALA A 36 16.84 -0.24 -6.07
N GLU A 37 17.92 -0.98 -6.34
CA GLU A 37 18.93 -0.57 -7.32
C GLU A 37 18.35 -0.47 -8.73
N ALA A 38 17.51 -1.44 -9.13
CA ALA A 38 16.81 -1.39 -10.41
C ALA A 38 15.83 -0.20 -10.48
N ALA A 39 15.05 0.02 -9.42
CA ALA A 39 14.12 1.13 -9.33
C ALA A 39 14.85 2.48 -9.37
N LEU A 40 15.93 2.66 -8.62
CA LEU A 40 16.65 3.94 -8.57
C LEU A 40 17.66 4.11 -9.72
N GLY A 41 18.03 3.04 -10.42
CA GLY A 41 19.07 3.03 -11.45
C GLY A 41 20.46 3.31 -10.89
N GLU A 42 20.68 3.14 -9.59
CA GLU A 42 21.90 3.50 -8.87
C GLU A 42 22.16 2.51 -7.72
N PRO A 43 23.42 2.27 -7.32
CA PRO A 43 23.73 1.48 -6.13
C PRO A 43 23.19 2.14 -4.87
N VAL A 44 22.61 1.34 -3.98
CA VAL A 44 21.97 1.82 -2.74
C VAL A 44 22.72 1.35 -1.50
N LYS A 45 22.55 2.10 -0.41
CA LYS A 45 22.94 1.67 0.93
C LYS A 45 22.08 0.49 1.38
N ASP A 46 22.46 -0.14 2.49
CA ASP A 46 21.61 -1.17 3.08
C ASP A 46 20.28 -0.59 3.55
N ALA A 47 19.25 -1.43 3.52
CA ALA A 47 17.90 -1.08 3.89
C ALA A 47 17.82 -0.58 5.34
N THR A 48 16.90 0.35 5.61
CA THR A 48 16.53 0.76 6.97
C THR A 48 15.12 0.26 7.32
N PRO A 49 14.97 -1.02 7.70
CA PRO A 49 13.66 -1.60 8.02
C PRO A 49 13.15 -1.15 9.38
N PHE A 50 11.84 -1.14 9.53
CA PHE A 50 11.18 -1.03 10.84
C PHE A 50 9.77 -1.60 10.74
N ASN A 51 9.44 -2.47 11.69
CA ASN A 51 8.14 -3.12 11.78
C ASN A 51 7.57 -2.87 13.18
N LEU A 52 6.26 -2.67 13.26
CA LEU A 52 5.56 -2.38 14.50
C LEU A 52 4.19 -3.05 14.49
N ASN A 53 3.87 -3.77 15.57
CA ASN A 53 2.49 -4.12 15.89
C ASN A 53 1.93 -3.02 16.81
N SER A 54 0.76 -2.50 16.48
CA SER A 54 0.00 -1.56 17.31
C SER A 54 -1.46 -2.01 17.43
N PRO A 55 -2.26 -1.42 18.33
CA PRO A 55 -3.70 -1.65 18.37
C PRO A 55 -4.40 -1.31 17.04
N ASP A 56 -3.85 -0.37 16.27
CA ASP A 56 -4.40 0.06 14.98
C ASP A 56 -4.05 -0.91 13.82
N GLY A 57 -3.25 -1.93 14.10
CA GLY A 57 -2.82 -2.94 13.15
C GLY A 57 -1.31 -3.09 13.06
N TYR A 58 -0.85 -3.57 11.91
CA TYR A 58 0.56 -3.82 11.67
C TYR A 58 1.14 -2.79 10.70
N TYR A 59 2.36 -2.36 10.96
CA TYR A 59 3.09 -1.41 10.14
C TYR A 59 4.46 -1.97 9.76
N SER A 60 4.81 -1.89 8.48
CA SER A 60 6.13 -2.22 7.95
C SER A 60 6.67 -1.08 7.09
N LYS A 61 7.93 -0.71 7.29
CA LYS A 61 8.64 0.24 6.43
C LYS A 61 10.01 -0.27 6.02
N CYS A 62 10.46 0.16 4.86
CA CYS A 62 11.82 -0.09 4.37
C CYS A 62 12.24 1.04 3.43
N ASN A 63 13.35 1.71 3.73
CA ASN A 63 13.88 2.77 2.89
C ASN A 63 15.22 2.38 2.29
N TYR A 64 15.44 2.81 1.06
CA TYR A 64 16.67 2.68 0.31
C TYR A 64 17.14 4.06 -0.14
N TYR A 65 18.42 4.34 0.07
CA TYR A 65 19.03 5.61 -0.30
C TYR A 65 20.20 5.35 -1.23
N SER A 66 20.28 6.11 -2.31
CA SER A 66 21.43 6.05 -3.22
C SER A 66 22.73 6.35 -2.49
N THR A 67 23.80 5.73 -2.98
CA THR A 67 25.19 6.04 -2.59
C THR A 67 25.81 7.17 -3.43
N LYS A 68 25.15 7.56 -4.53
CA LYS A 68 25.68 8.51 -5.52
C LYS A 68 24.94 9.84 -5.57
N SER A 69 23.67 9.86 -5.18
CA SER A 69 22.80 11.01 -5.35
C SER A 69 21.77 11.13 -4.21
N ILE A 70 20.86 12.09 -4.34
CA ILE A 70 19.73 12.28 -3.42
C ILE A 70 18.60 11.26 -3.64
N ARG A 71 18.71 10.37 -4.64
CA ARG A 71 17.64 9.42 -4.96
C ARG A 71 17.32 8.52 -3.78
N SER A 72 16.03 8.30 -3.57
CA SER A 72 15.55 7.38 -2.54
C SER A 72 14.28 6.65 -2.97
N LEU A 73 14.13 5.45 -2.43
CA LEU A 73 12.90 4.66 -2.47
C LEU A 73 12.45 4.48 -1.02
N VAL A 74 11.25 4.96 -0.70
CA VAL A 74 10.68 4.94 0.66
C VAL A 74 9.42 4.09 0.60
N LEU A 75 9.37 3.03 1.40
CA LEU A 75 8.26 2.07 1.38
C LEU A 75 7.60 2.02 2.73
N ARG A 76 6.27 2.02 2.72
CA ARG A 76 5.44 1.84 3.92
C ARG A 76 4.24 0.97 3.56
N VAL A 77 3.94 0.02 4.42
CA VAL A 77 2.73 -0.80 4.36
C VAL A 77 2.08 -0.74 5.72
N ARG A 78 0.82 -0.34 5.77
CA ARG A 78 -0.04 -0.50 6.94
C ARG A 78 -1.07 -1.58 6.65
N GLN A 79 -1.23 -2.55 7.53
CA GLN A 79 -2.30 -3.54 7.52
C GLN A 79 -3.23 -3.24 8.70
N ALA A 80 -4.43 -2.76 8.40
CA ALA A 80 -5.39 -2.27 9.39
C ALA A 80 -5.92 -3.41 10.26
N ALA A 81 -6.01 -3.18 11.58
CA ALA A 81 -6.81 -4.03 12.45
C ALA A 81 -8.31 -3.73 12.27
N GLU A 82 -9.15 -4.68 12.67
CA GLU A 82 -10.60 -4.51 12.60
C GLU A 82 -11.08 -3.39 13.54
N GLY A 83 -12.05 -2.60 13.09
CA GLY A 83 -12.59 -1.47 13.85
C GLY A 83 -11.72 -0.21 13.85
N THR A 84 -10.62 -0.19 13.11
CA THR A 84 -9.75 0.98 12.93
C THR A 84 -10.07 1.68 11.60
N ILE A 85 -9.40 2.80 11.30
CA ILE A 85 -9.53 3.47 9.99
C ILE A 85 -9.15 2.47 8.90
N ASP A 86 -10.09 2.18 8.01
CA ASP A 86 -9.87 1.28 6.89
C ASP A 86 -8.98 1.94 5.81
N PRO A 87 -8.21 1.15 5.03
CA PRO A 87 -7.32 1.68 4.00
C PRO A 87 -7.99 2.55 2.93
N GLN A 88 -9.25 2.27 2.60
CA GLN A 88 -9.99 3.03 1.60
C GLN A 88 -10.32 4.44 2.14
N GLN A 89 -10.77 4.53 3.38
CA GLN A 89 -10.98 5.79 4.08
C GLN A 89 -9.67 6.58 4.24
N GLU A 90 -8.57 5.91 4.59
CA GLU A 90 -7.24 6.56 4.67
C GLU A 90 -6.80 7.12 3.32
N PHE A 91 -6.97 6.36 2.23
CA PHE A 91 -6.71 6.85 0.88
C PHE A 91 -7.52 8.11 0.56
N GLU A 92 -8.80 8.13 0.92
CA GLU A 92 -9.68 9.28 0.69
C GLU A 92 -9.26 10.50 1.50
N GLN A 93 -8.82 10.32 2.74
CA GLN A 93 -8.26 11.40 3.55
C GLN A 93 -6.98 11.97 2.93
N VAL A 94 -6.08 11.11 2.44
CA VAL A 94 -4.87 11.53 1.74
C VAL A 94 -5.22 12.26 0.43
N ALA A 95 -6.16 11.75 -0.36
CA ALA A 95 -6.61 12.40 -1.58
C ALA A 95 -7.27 13.76 -1.32
N ALA A 96 -7.97 13.90 -0.19
CA ALA A 96 -8.62 15.14 0.23
C ALA A 96 -7.67 16.15 0.90
N SER A 97 -6.37 15.86 1.05
CA SER A 97 -5.41 16.69 1.80
C SER A 97 -5.02 18.02 1.10
N GLY A 98 -5.75 18.44 0.08
CA GLY A 98 -5.53 19.71 -0.64
C GLY A 98 -4.58 19.63 -1.85
N GLY A 99 -4.02 18.46 -2.14
CA GLY A 99 -3.21 18.22 -3.35
C GLY A 99 -4.05 17.83 -4.57
N SER A 100 -3.42 17.81 -5.75
CA SER A 100 -3.97 17.26 -6.99
C SER A 100 -3.49 15.82 -7.19
N MET A 101 -4.19 14.87 -6.58
CA MET A 101 -3.90 13.45 -6.73
C MET A 101 -4.31 13.00 -8.13
N LYS A 102 -3.39 12.36 -8.86
CA LYS A 102 -3.68 11.73 -10.14
C LYS A 102 -4.10 10.28 -9.90
N PRO A 103 -5.26 9.83 -10.41
CA PRO A 103 -5.64 8.42 -10.30
C PRO A 103 -4.66 7.54 -11.08
N VAL A 104 -4.44 6.33 -10.57
CA VAL A 104 -3.61 5.31 -11.22
C VAL A 104 -4.46 4.05 -11.39
N GLU A 105 -4.80 3.73 -12.63
CA GLU A 105 -5.65 2.58 -12.95
C GLU A 105 -4.87 1.26 -12.95
N GLY A 106 -5.59 0.17 -12.68
CA GLY A 106 -5.06 -1.19 -12.80
C GLY A 106 -4.09 -1.63 -11.71
N LEU A 107 -4.01 -0.90 -10.60
CA LEU A 107 -3.12 -1.22 -9.49
C LEU A 107 -3.89 -1.27 -8.16
N GLY A 108 -3.91 -2.46 -7.55
CA GLY A 108 -4.72 -2.72 -6.36
C GLY A 108 -6.22 -2.51 -6.63
N GLU A 109 -6.98 -2.32 -5.55
CA GLU A 109 -8.40 -1.95 -5.61
C GLU A 109 -8.57 -0.45 -5.89
N LYS A 110 -7.62 0.36 -5.43
CA LYS A 110 -7.57 1.81 -5.68
C LYS A 110 -6.13 2.30 -5.61
N ALA A 111 -5.73 3.16 -6.53
CA ALA A 111 -4.42 3.79 -6.49
C ALA A 111 -4.44 5.23 -6.99
N GLY A 112 -3.48 6.01 -6.50
CA GLY A 112 -3.35 7.41 -6.83
C GLY A 112 -1.97 7.95 -6.46
N MET A 113 -1.58 9.02 -7.13
CA MET A 113 -0.23 9.57 -7.04
C MET A 113 -0.26 11.07 -6.79
N PHE A 114 0.61 11.53 -5.90
CA PHE A 114 1.07 12.92 -5.88
C PHE A 114 2.46 13.03 -6.52
N ASN A 115 2.70 14.17 -7.18
CA ASN A 115 3.99 14.54 -7.75
C ASN A 115 4.54 15.82 -7.10
N GLY A 116 5.79 16.15 -7.42
CA GLY A 116 6.55 17.32 -6.92
C GLY A 116 6.09 18.70 -7.39
N THR A 117 4.79 18.88 -7.62
CA THR A 117 4.22 20.21 -7.92
C THR A 117 3.94 20.97 -6.62
N PRO A 118 4.04 22.31 -6.60
CA PRO A 118 3.85 23.11 -5.38
C PRO A 118 2.51 22.86 -4.67
N GLN A 119 1.46 22.59 -5.43
CA GLN A 119 0.11 22.30 -4.93
C GLN A 119 0.07 21.04 -4.05
N ASN A 120 0.97 20.08 -4.30
CA ASN A 120 1.04 18.83 -3.56
C ASN A 120 1.96 18.92 -2.32
N GLY A 121 2.64 20.06 -2.11
CA GLY A 121 3.58 20.23 -1.00
C GLY A 121 4.79 19.29 -1.05
N LEU A 122 5.07 18.68 -2.20
CA LEU A 122 6.20 17.77 -2.40
C LEU A 122 7.37 18.49 -3.09
N PRO A 123 8.62 18.16 -2.74
CA PRO A 123 9.78 18.68 -3.47
C PRO A 123 9.74 18.26 -4.94
N SER A 124 10.43 19.03 -5.79
CA SER A 124 10.62 18.65 -7.19
C SER A 124 11.24 17.25 -7.30
N HIS A 125 10.88 16.52 -8.37
CA HIS A 125 11.39 15.18 -8.65
C HIS A 125 11.07 14.14 -7.57
N VAL A 126 9.99 14.37 -6.81
CA VAL A 126 9.39 13.39 -5.90
C VAL A 126 8.03 12.97 -6.44
N ILE A 127 7.77 11.68 -6.36
CA ILE A 127 6.44 11.12 -6.46
C ILE A 127 6.13 10.32 -5.20
N ILE A 128 4.84 10.26 -4.86
CA ILE A 128 4.33 9.31 -3.87
C ILE A 128 3.12 8.62 -4.48
N LEU A 129 3.24 7.30 -4.65
CA LEU A 129 2.17 6.41 -5.08
C LEU A 129 1.54 5.76 -3.85
N TYR A 130 0.22 5.86 -3.75
CA TYR A 130 -0.62 5.24 -2.74
C TYR A 130 -1.45 4.14 -3.39
N VAL A 131 -1.56 2.98 -2.73
CA VAL A 131 -2.32 1.82 -3.21
C VAL A 131 -3.10 1.20 -2.07
N VAL A 132 -4.35 0.87 -2.32
CA VAL A 132 -5.25 0.14 -1.42
C VAL A 132 -5.42 -1.29 -1.96
N GLN A 133 -5.32 -2.27 -1.07
CA GLN A 133 -5.66 -3.66 -1.35
C GLN A 133 -6.14 -4.35 -0.06
N GLY A 134 -7.43 -4.68 0.03
CA GLY A 134 -7.99 -5.33 1.20
C GLY A 134 -7.76 -4.49 2.47
N LYS A 135 -7.15 -5.09 3.51
CA LYS A 135 -6.80 -4.39 4.76
C LYS A 135 -5.48 -3.61 4.67
N SER A 136 -4.85 -3.53 3.49
CA SER A 136 -3.54 -2.91 3.30
C SER A 136 -3.60 -1.52 2.65
N PHE A 137 -2.85 -0.58 3.23
CA PHE A 137 -2.53 0.71 2.62
C PHE A 137 -1.02 0.80 2.36
N ILE A 138 -0.64 0.92 1.10
CA ILE A 138 0.75 0.93 0.63
C ILE A 138 1.12 2.36 0.22
N THR A 139 2.26 2.84 0.69
CA THR A 139 2.86 4.11 0.26
C THR A 139 4.25 3.87 -0.32
N ILE A 140 4.48 4.36 -1.54
CA ILE A 140 5.74 4.23 -2.27
C ILE A 140 6.20 5.62 -2.69
N GLY A 141 7.21 6.13 -1.98
CA GLY A 141 7.88 7.37 -2.34
C GLY A 141 9.09 7.10 -3.22
N LEU A 142 9.20 7.78 -4.35
CA LEU A 142 10.39 7.76 -5.20
C LEU A 142 10.86 9.19 -5.43
N SER A 143 12.13 9.46 -5.11
CA SER A 143 12.71 10.81 -5.19
C SER A 143 13.96 10.89 -6.07
N GLY A 144 14.27 12.09 -6.55
CA GLY A 144 15.49 12.39 -7.30
C GLY A 144 15.47 11.92 -8.76
N MET A 145 14.29 11.63 -9.31
CA MET A 145 14.10 11.26 -10.72
C MET A 145 13.44 12.41 -11.49
N LYS A 146 14.10 12.85 -12.57
CA LYS A 146 13.62 13.96 -13.40
C LYS A 146 12.37 13.61 -14.21
N ASP A 147 12.34 12.40 -14.74
CA ASP A 147 11.22 11.88 -15.51
C ASP A 147 10.18 11.29 -14.57
N GLU A 148 9.06 11.99 -14.42
CA GLU A 148 7.92 11.60 -13.57
C GLU A 148 7.27 10.30 -14.06
N ASN A 149 7.12 10.12 -15.38
CA ASN A 149 6.49 8.93 -15.94
C ASN A 149 7.36 7.70 -15.70
N ALA A 150 8.68 7.83 -15.92
CA ALA A 150 9.61 6.76 -15.59
C ALA A 150 9.62 6.44 -14.09
N ALA A 151 9.53 7.46 -13.23
CA ALA A 151 9.42 7.26 -11.78
C ALA A 151 8.12 6.52 -11.41
N LEU A 152 6.98 6.88 -12.02
CA LEU A 152 5.70 6.21 -11.80
C LEU A 152 5.75 4.73 -12.19
N GLU A 153 6.26 4.41 -13.39
CA GLU A 153 6.34 3.02 -13.84
C GLU A 153 7.21 2.17 -12.90
N LYS A 154 8.33 2.72 -12.42
CA LYS A 154 9.17 2.07 -11.42
C LYS A 154 8.45 1.88 -10.08
N ALA A 155 7.68 2.87 -9.63
CA ALA A 155 6.88 2.74 -8.42
C ALA A 155 5.77 1.69 -8.57
N LYS A 156 5.12 1.59 -9.74
CA LYS A 156 4.14 0.54 -10.04
C LYS A 156 4.76 -0.85 -9.98
N THR A 157 5.93 -1.06 -10.59
CA THR A 157 6.63 -2.36 -10.51
C THR A 157 6.95 -2.76 -9.06
N ILE A 158 7.31 -1.79 -8.20
CA ILE A 158 7.50 -2.05 -6.77
C ILE A 158 6.17 -2.39 -6.08
N ALA A 159 5.10 -1.66 -6.40
CA ALA A 159 3.77 -1.92 -5.86
C ALA A 159 3.29 -3.34 -6.21
N GLU A 160 3.39 -3.76 -7.47
CA GLU A 160 3.01 -5.09 -7.94
C GLU A 160 3.73 -6.20 -7.17
N LYS A 161 5.03 -6.02 -6.88
CA LYS A 161 5.79 -6.97 -6.06
C LYS A 161 5.27 -7.08 -4.63
N ILE A 162 4.80 -5.98 -4.05
CA ILE A 162 4.20 -5.96 -2.70
C ILE A 162 2.82 -6.59 -2.75
N LEU A 163 1.97 -6.20 -3.72
CA LEU A 163 0.62 -6.73 -3.91
C LEU A 163 0.60 -8.25 -4.11
N ALA A 164 1.59 -8.82 -4.81
CA ALA A 164 1.73 -10.26 -5.00
C ALA A 164 2.00 -11.06 -3.70
N ARG A 165 2.15 -10.39 -2.56
CA ARG A 165 2.42 -10.97 -1.23
C ARG A 165 1.33 -10.70 -0.21
N LEU A 166 0.31 -9.92 -0.60
CA LEU A 166 -0.85 -9.62 0.23
C LEU A 166 -1.92 -10.70 0.05
#